data_AF-A0A7X9JBZ7-F1
#
_entry.id   AF-A0A7X9JBZ7-F1
#
_cell.length_a   1.000
_cell.length_b   1.000
_cell.length_c   1.000
_cell.angle_alpha   90.00
_cell.angle_beta   90.00
_cell.angle_gamma   90.00
#
_symmetry.space_group_name_H-M   'P 1'
#
loop_
_entity.id
_entity.type
_entity.pdbx_description
1 polymer ?
#
loop_
_entity_poly.entity_id
_entity_poly.type
_entity_poly.pdbx_seq_one_letter_code
_entity_poly.pdbx_strand_id
1 'polypeptide(L)'
;MLLATVPAFGIQKAEAAGAPKSQADPKEIEKAAEFASNLTGVRKDFLMGMLVVESDLGRKSGTCTYKEVEEGAQKAYANGQLSQKAWNTFLNRRETIKGIAKDLGYDYEKLQVSCNPSNYAGTGGAMGIPQFMPDTWLEYKDRIAAAVGKENPDPWNEKDGVVAMALKLSDVYGVKNHNRLAEWNAAKIYLSGTTSWRYDWYANQIFYWSRNYEQLIG
;
A
#
# COMPACT_ATOMS: atom_id res chain seq x y z
N MET A 1 -6.09 11.37 -60.69
CA MET A 1 -6.80 11.02 -59.44
C MET A 1 -6.03 9.89 -58.78
N LEU A 2 -5.25 10.20 -57.75
CA LEU A 2 -4.46 9.21 -56.99
C LEU A 2 -5.31 8.81 -55.76
N LEU A 3 -5.79 7.57 -55.72
CA LEU A 3 -6.46 7.01 -54.54
C LEU A 3 -5.37 6.48 -53.60
N ALA A 4 -5.09 7.22 -52.53
CA ALA A 4 -4.24 6.75 -51.44
C ALA A 4 -5.05 5.80 -50.55
N THR A 5 -4.65 4.54 -50.49
CA THR A 5 -5.15 3.56 -49.52
C THR A 5 -4.57 3.87 -48.14
N VAL A 6 -5.43 4.21 -47.18
CA VAL A 6 -5.07 4.35 -45.76
C VAL A 6 -4.86 2.95 -45.17
N PRO A 7 -3.75 2.66 -44.47
CA PRO A 7 -3.58 1.37 -43.83
C PRO A 7 -4.53 1.26 -42.62
N ALA A 8 -5.24 0.15 -42.54
CA ALA A 8 -6.06 -0.19 -41.39
C ALA A 8 -5.17 -0.35 -40.15
N PHE A 9 -5.35 0.52 -39.17
CA PHE A 9 -4.78 0.35 -37.83
C PHE A 9 -5.38 -0.93 -37.23
N GLY A 10 -4.55 -1.97 -37.13
CA GLY A 10 -4.91 -3.20 -36.44
C GLY A 10 -5.22 -2.89 -34.98
N ILE A 11 -6.41 -3.31 -34.53
CA ILE A 11 -6.74 -3.37 -33.11
C ILE A 11 -5.79 -4.40 -32.49
N GLN A 12 -4.76 -3.95 -31.78
CA GLN A 12 -4.03 -4.81 -30.85
C GLN A 12 -5.03 -5.37 -29.85
N LYS A 13 -5.22 -6.69 -29.84
CA LYS A 13 -5.86 -7.38 -28.72
C LYS A 13 -5.12 -6.96 -27.45
N ALA A 14 -5.81 -6.33 -26.51
CA ALA A 14 -5.30 -6.14 -25.17
C ALA A 14 -4.89 -7.51 -24.62
N GLU A 15 -3.61 -7.67 -24.25
CA GLU A 15 -3.20 -8.79 -23.41
C GLU A 15 -4.10 -8.83 -22.18
N ALA A 16 -4.47 -10.03 -21.73
CA ALA A 16 -5.24 -10.18 -20.51
C ALA A 16 -4.44 -9.56 -19.36
N ALA A 17 -4.95 -8.46 -18.80
CA ALA A 17 -4.32 -7.72 -17.71
C ALA A 17 -3.94 -8.70 -16.57
N GLY A 18 -2.65 -8.76 -16.27
CA GLY A 18 -2.11 -9.61 -15.21
C GLY A 18 -2.34 -9.03 -13.82
N ALA A 19 -1.90 -9.74 -12.78
CA ALA A 19 -1.72 -9.21 -11.44
C ALA A 19 -0.23 -8.92 -11.20
N PRO A 20 0.13 -8.00 -10.29
CA PRO A 20 1.53 -7.73 -9.95
C PRO A 20 2.24 -9.00 -9.45
N LYS A 21 3.54 -9.11 -9.74
CA LYS A 21 4.38 -10.24 -9.30
C LYS A 21 4.61 -10.16 -7.78
N SER A 22 4.33 -11.24 -7.05
CA SER A 22 4.11 -11.24 -5.60
C SER A 22 5.34 -11.58 -4.75
N GLN A 23 6.55 -11.17 -5.11
CA GLN A 23 7.71 -11.53 -4.28
C GLN A 23 8.79 -10.45 -4.30
N ALA A 24 8.65 -9.49 -3.38
CA ALA A 24 9.67 -8.48 -3.15
C ALA A 24 10.96 -9.13 -2.61
N ASP A 25 12.10 -8.66 -3.10
CA ASP A 25 13.41 -8.98 -2.54
C ASP A 25 13.68 -8.06 -1.33
N PRO A 26 13.90 -8.58 -0.12
CA PRO A 26 14.21 -7.75 1.04
C PRO A 26 15.44 -6.83 0.84
N LYS A 27 16.39 -7.18 -0.03
CA LYS A 27 17.52 -6.30 -0.38
C LYS A 27 17.09 -5.11 -1.23
N GLU A 28 16.15 -5.29 -2.14
CA GLU A 28 15.58 -4.19 -2.92
C GLU A 28 14.68 -3.30 -2.04
N ILE A 29 13.99 -3.89 -1.06
CA ILE A 29 13.25 -3.14 -0.04
C ILE A 29 14.19 -2.27 0.81
N GLU A 30 15.34 -2.80 1.23
CA GLU A 30 16.31 -2.01 1.98
C GLU A 30 16.88 -0.85 1.15
N LYS A 31 17.24 -1.10 -0.12
CA LYS A 31 17.69 -0.03 -1.04
C LYS A 31 16.60 1.03 -1.24
N ALA A 32 15.35 0.60 -1.37
CA ALA A 32 14.21 1.51 -1.46
C ALA A 32 14.01 2.32 -0.18
N ALA A 33 14.22 1.72 1.00
CA ALA A 33 14.14 2.40 2.29
C ALA A 33 15.27 3.42 2.48
N GLU A 34 16.48 3.12 2.04
CA GLU A 34 17.60 4.07 1.99
C GLU A 34 17.26 5.26 1.08
N PHE A 35 16.78 4.99 -0.14
CA PHE A 35 16.32 6.04 -1.05
C PHE A 35 15.22 6.92 -0.42
N ALA A 36 14.20 6.29 0.16
CA ALA A 36 13.07 7.00 0.75
C ALA A 36 13.46 7.78 2.03
N SER A 37 14.42 7.26 2.81
CA SER A 37 15.01 7.94 3.96
C SER A 37 15.68 9.23 3.53
N ASN A 38 16.54 9.16 2.51
CA ASN A 38 17.23 10.34 1.97
C ASN A 38 16.27 11.38 1.38
N LEU A 39 15.20 10.92 0.73
CA LEU A 39 14.16 11.79 0.16
C LEU A 39 13.35 12.53 1.23
N THR A 40 12.98 11.85 2.32
CA THR A 40 11.96 12.34 3.26
C THR A 40 12.51 12.83 4.59
N GLY A 41 13.74 12.43 4.94
CA GLY A 41 14.36 12.65 6.24
C GLY A 41 13.87 11.69 7.34
N VAL A 42 12.96 10.77 7.03
CA VAL A 42 12.53 9.72 7.96
C VAL A 42 13.63 8.67 8.05
N ARG A 43 14.07 8.32 9.25
CA ARG A 43 15.20 7.41 9.47
C ARG A 43 14.97 6.03 8.83
N LYS A 44 15.95 5.54 8.06
CA LYS A 44 15.92 4.21 7.39
C LYS A 44 15.44 3.10 8.31
N ASP A 45 16.03 2.93 9.49
CA ASP A 45 15.67 1.78 10.33
C ASP A 45 14.23 1.86 10.85
N PHE A 46 13.69 3.07 11.06
CA PHE A 46 12.29 3.22 11.40
C PHE A 46 11.40 2.77 10.23
N LEU A 47 11.74 3.14 8.99
CA LEU A 47 11.06 2.63 7.79
C LEU A 47 11.15 1.11 7.69
N MET A 48 12.32 0.52 7.96
CA MET A 48 12.48 -0.94 7.94
C MET A 48 11.62 -1.61 9.01
N GLY A 49 11.55 -1.06 10.22
CA GLY A 49 10.65 -1.54 11.26
C GLY A 49 9.18 -1.54 10.84
N MET A 50 8.74 -0.47 10.15
CA MET A 50 7.39 -0.38 9.58
C MET A 50 7.17 -1.45 8.49
N LEU A 51 8.11 -1.60 7.56
CA LEU A 51 8.00 -2.55 6.43
C LEU A 51 7.96 -4.01 6.87
N VAL A 52 8.68 -4.37 7.94
CA VAL A 52 8.58 -5.72 8.52
C VAL A 52 7.17 -5.97 9.04
N VAL A 53 6.60 -5.03 9.78
CA VAL A 53 5.29 -5.21 10.41
C VAL A 53 4.15 -5.15 9.40
N GLU A 54 4.23 -4.24 8.43
CA GLU A 54 3.15 -4.02 7.46
C GLU A 54 3.08 -5.12 6.39
N SER A 55 4.21 -5.56 5.85
CA SER A 55 4.20 -6.46 4.69
C SER A 55 5.26 -7.53 4.70
N ASP A 56 5.90 -7.79 5.85
CA ASP A 56 7.03 -8.73 5.95
C ASP A 56 8.11 -8.42 4.90
N LEU A 57 8.52 -7.14 4.83
CA LEU A 57 9.43 -6.62 3.80
C LEU A 57 8.90 -6.88 2.38
N GLY A 58 7.61 -6.63 2.16
CA GLY A 58 6.97 -6.82 0.86
C GLY A 58 6.66 -8.27 0.47
N ARG A 59 7.09 -9.28 1.23
CA ARG A 59 6.78 -10.70 0.96
C ARG A 59 5.30 -11.01 1.15
N LYS A 60 4.59 -10.21 1.95
CA LYS A 60 3.17 -10.35 2.28
C LYS A 60 2.43 -9.04 1.99
N SER A 61 2.35 -8.66 0.72
CA SER A 61 1.58 -7.49 0.26
C SER A 61 0.05 -7.70 0.21
N GLY A 62 -0.43 -8.85 0.70
CA GLY A 62 -1.81 -9.31 0.59
C GLY A 62 -1.87 -10.79 0.23
N THR A 63 -2.86 -11.50 0.78
CA THR A 63 -3.06 -12.95 0.53
C THR A 63 -4.45 -13.27 0.01
N CYS A 64 -5.30 -12.26 -0.15
CA CYS A 64 -6.61 -12.38 -0.77
C CYS A 64 -6.62 -11.59 -2.08
N THR A 65 -7.32 -12.14 -3.07
CA THR A 65 -7.72 -11.39 -4.26
C THR A 65 -8.74 -10.31 -3.88
N TYR A 66 -8.80 -9.21 -4.63
CA TYR A 66 -9.81 -8.18 -4.38
C TYR A 66 -11.24 -8.72 -4.54
N LYS A 67 -11.44 -9.70 -5.44
CA LYS A 67 -12.72 -10.41 -5.57
C LYS A 67 -13.14 -11.08 -4.26
N GLU A 68 -12.26 -11.81 -3.60
CA GLU A 68 -12.54 -12.43 -2.30
C GLU A 68 -12.87 -11.37 -1.24
N VAL A 69 -12.19 -10.22 -1.30
CA VAL A 69 -12.45 -9.09 -0.40
C VAL A 69 -13.84 -8.49 -0.62
N GLU A 70 -14.28 -8.34 -1.87
CA GLU A 70 -15.64 -7.91 -2.21
C GLU A 70 -16.70 -8.88 -1.68
N GLU A 71 -16.51 -10.19 -1.90
CA GLU A 71 -17.42 -11.21 -1.41
C GLU A 71 -17.49 -11.21 0.13
N GLY A 72 -16.33 -11.06 0.80
CA GLY A 72 -16.25 -10.98 2.26
C GLY A 72 -16.96 -9.75 2.83
N ALA A 73 -16.73 -8.57 2.23
CA ALA A 73 -17.37 -7.33 2.65
C ALA A 73 -18.89 -7.37 2.44
N GLN A 74 -19.36 -7.93 1.32
CA GLN A 74 -20.80 -8.12 1.05
C GLN A 74 -21.46 -9.01 2.11
N LYS A 75 -20.84 -10.15 2.44
CA LYS A 75 -21.34 -11.06 3.49
C LYS A 75 -21.39 -10.38 4.85
N ALA A 76 -20.34 -9.64 5.22
CA ALA A 76 -20.25 -8.93 6.48
C ALA A 76 -21.24 -7.76 6.59
N TYR A 77 -21.62 -7.14 5.48
CA TYR A 77 -22.69 -6.15 5.48
C TYR A 77 -24.06 -6.81 5.60
N ALA A 78 -24.32 -7.88 4.84
CA ALA A 78 -25.59 -8.60 4.86
C ALA A 78 -25.93 -9.22 6.22
N ASN A 79 -24.92 -9.64 6.99
CA ASN A 79 -25.11 -10.21 8.33
C ASN A 79 -25.02 -9.18 9.47
N GLY A 80 -24.90 -7.88 9.16
CA GLY A 80 -24.87 -6.80 10.14
C GLY A 80 -23.54 -6.58 10.87
N GLN A 81 -22.47 -7.30 10.49
CA GLN A 81 -21.13 -7.07 11.06
C GLN A 81 -20.50 -5.75 10.60
N LEU A 82 -20.80 -5.29 9.37
CA LEU A 82 -20.42 -3.97 8.88
C LEU A 82 -21.59 -2.99 9.01
N SER A 83 -21.30 -1.82 9.58
CA SER A 83 -22.24 -0.70 9.58
C SER A 83 -22.48 -0.16 8.16
N GLN A 84 -23.61 0.53 7.94
CA GLN A 84 -23.88 1.24 6.69
C GLN A 84 -22.75 2.20 6.29
N LYS A 85 -22.17 2.90 7.27
CA LYS A 85 -21.05 3.83 7.03
C LYS A 85 -19.83 3.08 6.50
N ALA A 86 -19.47 1.97 7.13
CA ALA A 86 -18.33 1.15 6.71
C ALA A 86 -18.56 0.56 5.31
N TRP A 87 -19.79 0.13 5.01
CA TRP A 87 -20.17 -0.35 3.69
C TRP A 87 -20.05 0.73 2.61
N ASN A 88 -20.53 1.95 2.86
CA ASN A 88 -20.38 3.06 1.92
C ASN A 88 -18.89 3.41 1.68
N THR A 89 -18.08 3.41 2.74
CA THR A 89 -16.62 3.60 2.62
C THR A 89 -15.98 2.51 1.76
N PHE A 90 -16.41 1.25 1.93
CA PHE A 90 -15.95 0.15 1.09
C PHE A 90 -16.28 0.35 -0.39
N LEU A 91 -17.53 0.72 -0.71
CA LEU A 91 -17.95 0.98 -2.09
C LEU A 91 -17.13 2.08 -2.76
N ASN A 92 -16.79 3.16 -2.05
CA ASN A 92 -15.93 4.21 -2.59
C ASN A 92 -14.52 3.68 -2.88
N ARG A 93 -13.93 2.94 -1.94
CA ARG A 93 -12.59 2.35 -2.09
C ARG A 93 -12.52 1.31 -3.21
N ARG A 94 -13.62 0.59 -3.45
CA ARG A 94 -13.77 -0.32 -4.59
C ARG A 94 -13.66 0.41 -5.92
N GLU A 95 -14.35 1.54 -6.09
CA GLU A 95 -14.23 2.30 -7.33
C GLU A 95 -12.84 2.94 -7.47
N THR A 96 -12.23 3.36 -6.36
CA THR A 96 -10.84 3.83 -6.36
C THR A 96 -9.85 2.76 -6.83
N ILE A 97 -9.90 1.54 -6.28
CA ILE A 97 -8.94 0.50 -6.69
C ILE A 97 -9.13 0.06 -8.14
N LYS A 98 -10.37 0.08 -8.66
CA LYS A 98 -10.62 -0.16 -10.09
C LYS A 98 -9.93 0.88 -10.97
N GLY A 99 -9.96 2.15 -10.57
CA GLY A 99 -9.23 3.22 -11.24
C GLY A 99 -7.72 2.98 -11.22
N ILE A 100 -7.16 2.68 -10.04
CA ILE A 100 -5.72 2.37 -9.89
C ILE A 100 -5.33 1.16 -10.75
N ALA A 101 -6.11 0.08 -10.73
CA ALA A 101 -5.87 -1.11 -11.52
C ALA A 101 -5.86 -0.80 -13.02
N LYS A 102 -6.83 -0.01 -13.48
CA LYS A 102 -6.92 0.43 -14.88
C LYS A 102 -5.69 1.24 -15.30
N ASP A 103 -5.26 2.20 -14.48
CA ASP A 103 -4.08 3.04 -14.74
C ASP A 103 -2.79 2.20 -14.85
N LEU A 104 -2.71 1.10 -14.10
CA LEU A 104 -1.57 0.18 -14.09
C LEU A 104 -1.70 -0.97 -15.10
N GLY A 105 -2.83 -1.09 -15.80
CA GLY A 105 -3.09 -2.20 -16.72
C GLY A 105 -3.28 -3.56 -16.03
N TYR A 106 -3.77 -3.56 -14.78
CA TYR A 106 -4.07 -4.75 -13.99
C TYR A 106 -5.55 -5.14 -14.03
N ASP A 107 -5.82 -6.42 -13.84
CA ASP A 107 -7.15 -6.92 -13.53
C ASP A 107 -7.44 -6.69 -12.05
N TYR A 108 -8.35 -5.75 -11.75
CA TYR A 108 -8.64 -5.34 -10.38
C TYR A 108 -9.11 -6.51 -9.51
N GLU A 109 -9.81 -7.50 -10.08
CA GLU A 109 -10.32 -8.65 -9.33
C GLU A 109 -9.20 -9.56 -8.83
N LYS A 110 -8.06 -9.57 -9.52
CA LYS A 110 -6.91 -10.43 -9.24
C LYS A 110 -5.85 -9.78 -8.35
N LEU A 111 -6.00 -8.49 -8.04
CA LEU A 111 -5.06 -7.77 -7.18
C LEU A 111 -4.96 -8.45 -5.81
N GLN A 112 -3.73 -8.67 -5.35
CA GLN A 112 -3.46 -9.21 -4.02
C GLN A 112 -3.50 -8.09 -2.99
N VAL A 113 -4.40 -8.20 -2.01
CA VAL A 113 -4.66 -7.20 -0.97
C VAL A 113 -4.85 -7.87 0.39
N SER A 114 -4.91 -7.07 1.45
CA SER A 114 -5.24 -7.57 2.77
C SER A 114 -6.65 -8.18 2.80
N CYS A 115 -6.78 -9.32 3.45
CA CYS A 115 -8.06 -10.02 3.61
C CYS A 115 -9.02 -9.27 4.55
N ASN A 116 -10.31 -9.57 4.47
CA ASN A 116 -11.25 -9.15 5.50
C ASN A 116 -10.84 -9.73 6.87
N PRO A 117 -10.89 -8.93 7.94
CA PRO A 117 -10.69 -9.45 9.30
C PRO A 117 -11.83 -10.38 9.72
N SER A 118 -11.49 -11.45 10.43
CA SER A 118 -12.45 -12.43 10.96
C SER A 118 -12.98 -12.10 12.35
N ASN A 119 -12.27 -11.24 13.09
CA ASN A 119 -12.48 -10.99 14.52
C ASN A 119 -12.92 -9.55 14.85
N TYR A 120 -13.03 -8.67 13.86
CA TYR A 120 -13.57 -7.32 14.05
C TYR A 120 -14.21 -6.81 12.76
N ALA A 121 -14.99 -5.73 12.87
CA ALA A 121 -15.62 -5.09 11.73
C ALA A 121 -14.57 -4.38 10.86
N GLY A 122 -14.24 -4.96 9.71
CA GLY A 122 -13.35 -4.35 8.73
C GLY A 122 -13.55 -4.92 7.34
N THR A 123 -13.08 -4.19 6.34
CA THR A 123 -13.40 -4.47 4.94
C THR A 123 -12.29 -5.18 4.19
N GLY A 124 -11.09 -5.32 4.78
CA GLY A 124 -9.88 -5.67 4.01
C GLY A 124 -9.58 -4.63 2.92
N GLY A 125 -8.72 -5.01 1.98
CA GLY A 125 -8.45 -4.24 0.76
C GLY A 125 -7.25 -3.29 0.83
N ALA A 126 -6.39 -3.42 1.84
CA ALA A 126 -5.13 -2.69 1.90
C ALA A 126 -4.15 -3.24 0.84
N MET A 127 -3.47 -2.34 0.14
CA MET A 127 -2.74 -2.65 -1.09
C MET A 127 -1.23 -2.64 -0.86
N GLY A 128 -0.56 -3.62 -1.46
CA GLY A 128 0.86 -3.52 -1.76
C GLY A 128 1.79 -3.51 -0.54
N ILE A 129 3.03 -3.09 -0.80
CA ILE A 129 4.11 -2.96 0.18
C ILE A 129 3.75 -2.06 1.38
N PRO A 130 3.07 -0.90 1.20
CA PRO A 130 2.76 -0.02 2.33
C PRO A 130 1.48 -0.41 3.07
N GLN A 131 0.72 -1.40 2.59
CA GLN A 131 -0.63 -1.71 3.10
C GLN A 131 -1.54 -0.46 3.20
N PHE A 132 -1.53 0.37 2.16
CA PHE A 132 -2.43 1.52 2.08
C PHE A 132 -3.82 1.10 1.62
N MET A 133 -4.85 1.67 2.25
CA MET A 133 -6.18 1.65 1.67
C MET A 133 -6.19 2.45 0.35
N PRO A 134 -7.09 2.12 -0.61
CA PRO A 134 -7.10 2.77 -1.93
C PRO A 134 -7.20 4.30 -1.90
N ASP A 135 -7.99 4.85 -0.98
CA ASP A 135 -8.13 6.28 -0.75
C ASP A 135 -6.84 6.91 -0.21
N THR A 136 -6.18 6.26 0.76
CA THR A 136 -4.86 6.69 1.25
C THR A 136 -3.81 6.69 0.12
N TRP A 137 -3.83 5.70 -0.78
CA TRP A 137 -2.91 5.72 -1.92
C TRP A 137 -3.11 6.96 -2.80
N LEU A 138 -4.37 7.32 -3.09
CA LEU A 138 -4.66 8.52 -3.88
C LEU A 138 -4.21 9.83 -3.21
N GLU A 139 -4.27 9.92 -1.88
CA GLU A 139 -3.76 11.10 -1.14
C GLU A 139 -2.26 11.35 -1.40
N TYR A 140 -1.50 10.31 -1.70
CA TYR A 140 -0.06 10.38 -1.91
C TYR A 140 0.38 10.14 -3.36
N LYS A 141 -0.52 9.72 -4.27
CA LYS A 141 -0.19 9.28 -5.64
C LYS A 141 0.73 10.26 -6.36
N ASP A 142 0.39 11.55 -6.35
CA ASP A 142 1.17 12.58 -7.07
C ASP A 142 2.55 12.81 -6.44
N ARG A 143 2.66 12.76 -5.11
CA ARG A 143 3.95 12.88 -4.40
C ARG A 143 4.83 11.67 -4.65
N ILE A 144 4.24 10.48 -4.72
CA ILE A 144 4.96 9.24 -5.05
C ILE A 144 5.44 9.33 -6.50
N ALA A 145 4.54 9.64 -7.44
CA ALA A 145 4.82 9.82 -8.86
C ALA A 145 6.01 10.74 -9.11
N ALA A 146 5.99 11.93 -8.49
CA ALA A 146 7.09 12.90 -8.57
C ALA A 146 8.40 12.37 -7.98
N ALA A 147 8.34 11.66 -6.84
CA ALA A 147 9.52 11.12 -6.17
C ALA A 147 10.19 9.96 -6.92
N VAL A 148 9.40 9.12 -7.61
CA VAL A 148 9.92 7.93 -8.31
C VAL A 148 10.06 8.14 -9.82
N GLY A 149 9.57 9.25 -10.36
CA GLY A 149 9.64 9.59 -11.78
C GLY A 149 8.71 8.75 -12.66
N LYS A 150 7.51 8.42 -12.16
CA LYS A 150 6.50 7.61 -12.86
C LYS A 150 5.19 8.38 -12.97
N GLU A 151 4.47 8.21 -14.07
CA GLU A 151 3.11 8.76 -14.22
C GLU A 151 2.11 8.02 -13.31
N ASN A 152 2.15 6.68 -13.34
CA ASN A 152 1.34 5.81 -12.50
C ASN A 152 2.24 4.96 -11.60
N PRO A 153 2.52 5.41 -10.35
CA PRO A 153 3.25 4.58 -9.40
C PRO A 153 2.42 3.36 -8.99
N ASP A 154 3.11 2.28 -8.63
CA ASP A 154 2.52 0.97 -8.36
C ASP A 154 2.66 0.60 -6.87
N PRO A 155 1.56 0.39 -6.10
CA PRO A 155 1.63 -0.01 -4.69
C PRO A 155 2.40 -1.31 -4.42
N TRP A 156 2.44 -2.21 -5.41
CA TRP A 156 3.12 -3.51 -5.32
C TRP A 156 4.57 -3.45 -5.80
N ASN A 157 5.03 -2.33 -6.36
CA ASN A 157 6.44 -2.11 -6.64
C ASN A 157 7.20 -1.71 -5.36
N GLU A 158 8.39 -2.28 -5.16
CA GLU A 158 9.19 -2.11 -3.95
C GLU A 158 9.53 -0.64 -3.70
N LYS A 159 10.04 0.07 -4.70
CA LYS A 159 10.45 1.47 -4.56
C LYS A 159 9.25 2.38 -4.31
N ASP A 160 8.20 2.24 -5.12
CA ASP A 160 7.02 3.12 -5.06
C ASP A 160 6.29 2.95 -3.73
N GLY A 161 6.09 1.71 -3.29
CA GLY A 161 5.43 1.39 -2.04
C GLY A 161 6.22 1.86 -0.80
N VAL A 162 7.54 1.68 -0.79
CA VAL A 162 8.39 2.17 0.32
C VAL A 162 8.42 3.70 0.36
N VAL A 163 8.47 4.37 -0.80
CA VAL A 163 8.36 5.83 -0.88
C VAL A 163 7.02 6.33 -0.37
N ALA A 164 5.91 5.65 -0.70
CA ALA A 164 4.58 5.97 -0.19
C ALA A 164 4.52 5.94 1.35
N MET A 165 5.06 4.87 1.95
CA MET A 165 5.15 4.73 3.41
C MET A 165 5.96 5.88 4.02
N ALA A 166 7.15 6.16 3.47
CA ALA A 166 8.02 7.21 3.98
C ALA A 166 7.37 8.59 3.89
N LEU A 167 6.70 8.91 2.79
CA LEU A 167 6.00 10.19 2.61
C LEU A 167 4.93 10.40 3.69
N LYS A 168 4.09 9.39 3.95
CA LYS A 168 3.06 9.47 4.99
C LYS A 168 3.64 9.65 6.39
N LEU A 169 4.69 8.90 6.72
CA LEU A 169 5.36 9.05 8.01
C LEU A 169 6.05 10.42 8.16
N SER A 170 6.54 10.98 7.05
CA SER A 170 7.21 12.28 7.02
C SER A 170 6.29 13.47 7.34
N ASP A 171 4.98 13.29 7.20
CA ASP A 171 3.99 14.33 7.50
C ASP A 171 3.72 14.46 9.01
N VAL A 172 4.21 13.53 9.82
CA VAL A 172 4.07 13.58 11.28
C VAL A 172 5.14 14.47 11.90
N TYR A 173 4.69 15.47 12.66
CA TYR A 173 5.56 16.45 13.30
C TYR A 173 6.64 15.81 14.16
N GLY A 174 7.90 16.21 13.96
CA GLY A 174 9.06 15.76 14.73
C GLY A 174 9.72 14.46 14.24
N VAL A 175 9.10 13.71 13.31
CA VAL A 175 9.67 12.44 12.81
C VAL A 175 11.00 12.68 12.08
N LYS A 176 11.09 13.76 11.29
CA LYS A 176 12.33 14.12 10.55
C LYS A 176 13.49 14.53 11.44
N ASN A 177 13.22 14.86 12.71
CA ASN A 177 14.24 15.13 13.72
C ASN A 177 14.67 13.86 14.46
N HIS A 178 14.21 12.69 13.99
CA HIS A 178 14.45 11.36 14.56
C HIS A 178 14.04 11.28 16.04
N ASN A 179 13.01 12.05 16.40
CA ASN A 179 12.47 12.06 17.74
C ASN A 179 11.70 10.75 17.98
N ARG A 180 12.16 9.97 18.96
CA ARG A 180 11.56 8.67 19.31
C ARG A 180 10.05 8.73 19.56
N LEU A 181 9.56 9.77 20.26
CA LEU A 181 8.13 9.90 20.54
C LEU A 181 7.33 10.28 19.27
N ALA A 182 7.92 11.07 18.38
CA ALA A 182 7.33 11.38 17.09
C ALA A 182 7.22 10.13 16.20
N GLU A 183 8.29 9.35 16.07
CA GLU A 183 8.28 8.05 15.36
C GLU A 183 7.24 7.10 15.97
N TRP A 184 7.17 7.04 17.30
CA TRP A 184 6.16 6.25 18.02
C TRP A 184 4.73 6.68 17.70
N ASN A 185 4.47 7.98 17.67
CA ASN A 185 3.16 8.51 17.30
C ASN A 185 2.87 8.31 15.81
N ALA A 186 3.87 8.42 14.94
CA ALA A 186 3.72 8.20 13.51
C ALA A 186 3.32 6.76 13.20
N ALA A 187 3.93 5.78 13.86
CA ALA A 187 3.52 4.38 13.78
C ALA A 187 2.03 4.22 14.14
N LYS A 188 1.58 4.77 15.28
CA LYS A 188 0.18 4.63 15.72
C LYS A 188 -0.80 5.34 14.80
N ILE A 189 -0.43 6.50 14.27
CA ILE A 189 -1.22 7.25 13.29
C ILE A 189 -1.30 6.46 11.97
N TYR A 190 -0.21 5.82 11.54
CA TYR A 190 -0.18 5.00 10.34
C TYR A 190 -1.23 3.88 10.40
N LEU A 191 -1.29 3.16 11.54
CA LEU A 191 -2.24 2.08 11.76
C LEU A 191 -3.69 2.56 11.98
N SER A 192 -3.87 3.60 12.79
CA SER A 192 -5.18 3.90 13.42
C SER A 192 -5.71 5.30 13.20
N GLY A 193 -4.89 6.20 12.64
CA GLY A 193 -5.19 7.63 12.56
C GLY A 193 -5.14 8.37 13.92
N THR A 194 -4.70 7.72 15.00
CA THR A 194 -4.65 8.31 16.34
C THR A 194 -3.33 8.03 17.05
N THR A 195 -3.08 8.73 18.15
CA THR A 195 -1.93 8.47 19.06
C THR A 195 -2.33 7.70 20.32
N SER A 196 -3.50 7.04 20.32
CA SER A 196 -4.04 6.34 21.49
C SER A 196 -3.07 5.27 22.01
N TRP A 197 -2.92 5.19 23.33
CA TRP A 197 -2.10 4.18 24.01
C TRP A 197 -2.51 2.74 23.68
N ARG A 198 -3.76 2.53 23.23
CA ARG A 198 -4.28 1.21 22.78
C ARG A 198 -3.47 0.60 21.63
N TYR A 199 -2.70 1.41 20.90
CA TYR A 199 -1.87 0.98 19.78
C TYR A 199 -0.37 0.97 20.11
N ASP A 200 0.00 1.12 21.39
CA ASP A 200 1.40 1.08 21.81
C ASP A 200 2.03 -0.30 21.55
N TRP A 201 1.26 -1.38 21.56
CA TRP A 201 1.74 -2.72 21.18
C TRP A 201 2.30 -2.74 19.75
N TYR A 202 1.65 -2.02 18.83
CA TYR A 202 2.04 -1.96 17.43
C TYR A 202 3.33 -1.14 17.24
N ALA A 203 3.40 0.04 17.89
CA ALA A 203 4.62 0.84 17.91
C ALA A 203 5.79 0.07 18.56
N ASN A 204 5.55 -0.72 19.61
CA ASN A 204 6.57 -1.59 20.21
C ASN A 204 7.16 -2.57 19.20
N GLN A 205 6.32 -3.23 18.39
CA GLN A 205 6.78 -4.18 17.36
C GLN A 205 7.64 -3.49 16.31
N ILE A 206 7.23 -2.31 15.84
CA ILE A 206 8.01 -1.52 14.87
C ILE A 206 9.36 -1.13 15.45
N PHE A 207 9.40 -0.67 16.70
CA PHE A 207 10.66 -0.30 17.34
C PHE A 207 11.56 -1.51 17.59
N TYR A 208 10.99 -2.68 17.89
CA TYR A 208 11.74 -3.93 17.92
C TYR A 208 12.38 -4.20 16.55
N TRP A 209 11.60 -4.22 15.47
CA TRP A 209 12.12 -4.52 14.14
C TRP A 209 13.04 -3.43 13.59
N SER A 210 12.85 -2.16 13.95
CA SER A 210 13.78 -1.08 13.61
C SER A 210 15.19 -1.28 14.17
N ARG A 211 15.38 -2.20 15.12
CA ARG A 211 16.70 -2.55 15.68
C ARG A 211 17.16 -3.95 15.28
N ASN A 212 16.33 -4.73 14.61
CA ASN A 212 16.55 -6.17 14.38
C ASN A 212 16.26 -6.61 12.94
N TYR A 213 15.85 -5.72 12.03
CA TYR A 213 15.42 -6.07 10.68
C TYR A 213 16.52 -6.76 9.85
N GLU A 214 17.80 -6.49 10.15
CA GLU A 214 18.95 -7.10 9.45
C GLU A 214 18.91 -8.64 9.50
N GLN A 215 18.33 -9.20 10.55
CA GLN A 215 18.11 -10.65 10.70
C GLN A 215 17.20 -11.25 9.61
N LEU A 216 16.46 -10.39 8.89
CA LEU A 216 15.46 -10.77 7.87
C LEU A 216 15.92 -10.46 6.44
N ILE A 217 17.13 -9.92 6.24
CA ILE A 217 17.61 -9.43 4.93
C ILE A 217 18.61 -10.37 4.26
N GLY A 218 19.27 -11.26 5.01
CA GLY A 218 20.13 -12.32 4.45
C GLY A 218 21.48 -11.84 3.95
#